data_AF-A0AA40NDY4-F1
#
_entry.id   AF-A0AA40NDY4-F1
#
_cell.length_a   1.000
_cell.length_b   1.000
_cell.length_c   1.000
_cell.angle_alpha   90.00
_cell.angle_beta   90.00
_cell.angle_gamma   90.00
#
_symmetry.space_group_name_H-M   'P 1'
#
loop_
_entity.id
_entity.type
_entity.pdbx_description
1 polymer ?
#
loop_
_entity_poly.entity_id
_entity_poly.type
_entity_poly.pdbx_seq_one_letter_code
_entity_poly.pdbx_strand_id
1 'polypeptide(L)'
;LFLGKGFQWSHRHTQRLLEARRPECEVYVQPSVIYRLARDLEKKMEYSLPWLCRLTRTDSALNPFRPLPPVGGSPIYHGVELDETTVTYDLGERVGHTLVIGTTRVGKTRLAELLITQDIRRKNAAGEHEVVIVFDPKGDADLLRRMYAEAHRAGRQDNFWVFHLGWPDISARYNAVGRFSRISEVASRVAGQLSGEGNSAAFREFAWRFVNIITRA
;
A
#
# COMPACT_ATOMS: atom_id res chain seq x y z
N LEU A 1 15.61 6.84 -1.62
CA LEU A 1 14.54 5.86 -1.34
C LEU A 1 14.40 4.92 -2.52
N PHE A 2 14.59 3.61 -2.36
CA PHE A 2 14.33 2.66 -3.43
C PHE A 2 12.84 2.65 -3.79
N LEU A 3 12.50 2.56 -5.08
CA LEU A 3 11.12 2.40 -5.56
C LEU A 3 10.90 1.09 -6.31
N GLY A 4 11.95 0.57 -6.97
CA GLY A 4 11.85 -0.61 -7.82
C GLY A 4 12.94 -0.66 -8.88
N LYS A 5 12.79 -1.60 -9.80
CA LYS A 5 13.55 -1.64 -11.05
C LYS A 5 12.75 -0.95 -12.16
N GLY A 6 13.44 -0.24 -13.04
CA GLY A 6 12.82 0.51 -14.13
C GLY A 6 13.83 1.40 -14.87
N PHE A 7 13.33 2.31 -15.67
CA PHE A 7 14.14 3.14 -16.57
C PHE A 7 13.50 4.51 -16.76
N GLN A 8 14.32 5.49 -17.18
CA GLN A 8 13.80 6.81 -17.52
C GLN A 8 12.99 6.71 -18.82
N TRP A 9 11.69 7.01 -18.73
CA TRP A 9 10.83 7.00 -19.90
C TRP A 9 11.26 8.09 -20.89
N SER A 10 11.28 7.74 -22.18
CA SER A 10 11.78 8.59 -23.26
C SER A 10 10.96 8.34 -24.51
N HIS A 11 11.18 9.15 -25.56
CA HIS A 11 10.46 8.99 -26.82
C HIS A 11 10.65 7.59 -27.44
N ARG A 12 11.84 6.99 -27.29
CA ARG A 12 12.13 5.63 -27.76
C ARG A 12 11.19 4.59 -27.14
N HIS A 13 10.93 4.70 -25.84
CA HIS A 13 10.04 3.78 -25.12
C HIS A 13 8.59 3.92 -25.57
N THR A 14 8.13 5.15 -25.83
CA THR A 14 6.80 5.40 -26.41
C THR A 14 6.68 4.79 -27.80
N GLN A 15 7.70 4.97 -28.66
CA GLN A 15 7.72 4.38 -29.99
C GLN A 15 7.67 2.84 -29.93
N ARG A 16 8.53 2.22 -29.11
CA ARG A 16 8.51 0.77 -28.89
C ARG A 16 7.17 0.26 -28.37
N LEU A 17 6.53 0.99 -27.46
CA LEU A 17 5.21 0.65 -26.94
C LEU A 17 4.14 0.66 -28.05
N LEU A 18 4.18 1.66 -28.94
CA LEU A 18 3.26 1.77 -30.07
C LEU A 18 3.50 0.66 -31.10
N GLU A 19 4.77 0.39 -31.42
CA GLU A 19 5.16 -0.69 -32.34
C GLU A 19 4.74 -2.06 -31.81
N ALA A 20 4.96 -2.34 -30.52
CA ALA A 20 4.56 -3.58 -29.87
C ALA A 20 3.03 -3.80 -29.87
N ARG A 21 2.23 -2.74 -30.05
CA ARG A 21 0.76 -2.82 -30.11
C ARG A 21 0.23 -2.98 -31.54
N ARG A 22 1.09 -2.99 -32.56
CA ARG A 22 0.63 -3.20 -33.93
C ARG A 22 0.18 -4.66 -34.13
N PRO A 23 -0.81 -4.91 -35.01
CA PRO A 23 -1.32 -6.27 -35.23
C PRO A 23 -0.24 -7.28 -35.64
N GLU A 24 0.78 -6.85 -36.39
CA GLU A 24 1.87 -7.73 -36.84
C GLU A 24 2.72 -8.24 -35.67
N CYS A 25 2.74 -7.52 -34.54
CA CYS A 25 3.49 -7.88 -33.34
C CYS A 25 2.65 -8.65 -32.30
N GLU A 26 1.37 -8.89 -32.56
CA GLU A 26 0.46 -9.55 -31.60
C GLU A 26 0.96 -10.94 -31.17
N VAL A 27 1.63 -11.64 -32.08
CA VAL A 27 2.23 -12.97 -31.83
C VAL A 27 3.28 -12.98 -30.72
N TYR A 28 3.95 -11.86 -30.47
CA TYR A 28 4.98 -11.72 -29.43
C TYR A 28 4.42 -11.28 -28.07
N VAL A 29 3.23 -10.67 -28.09
CA VAL A 29 2.61 -10.07 -26.89
C VAL A 29 1.57 -10.98 -26.29
N GLN A 30 0.77 -11.64 -27.13
CA GLN A 30 -0.32 -12.50 -26.67
C GLN A 30 0.20 -13.89 -26.29
N PRO A 31 -0.42 -14.54 -25.28
CA PRO A 31 -0.14 -15.93 -24.99
C PRO A 31 -0.38 -16.82 -26.21
N SER A 32 0.45 -17.86 -26.36
CA SER A 32 0.36 -18.80 -27.48
C SER A 32 -1.02 -19.45 -27.58
N VAL A 33 -1.39 -19.88 -28.79
CA VAL A 33 -2.69 -20.56 -29.04
C VAL A 33 -2.85 -21.78 -28.14
N ILE A 34 -1.78 -22.56 -27.95
CA ILE A 34 -1.79 -23.76 -27.11
C ILE A 34 -1.98 -23.38 -25.63
N TYR A 35 -1.36 -22.30 -25.15
CA TYR A 35 -1.58 -21.79 -23.80
C TYR A 35 -3.04 -21.37 -23.58
N ARG A 36 -3.63 -20.63 -24.54
CA ARG A 36 -5.04 -20.24 -24.48
C ARG A 36 -5.97 -21.45 -24.48
N LEU A 37 -5.69 -22.43 -25.33
CA LEU A 37 -6.44 -23.69 -25.37
C LEU A 37 -6.37 -24.44 -24.04
N ALA A 38 -5.19 -24.54 -23.42
CA ALA A 38 -5.02 -25.16 -22.11
C ALA A 38 -5.88 -24.45 -21.04
N ARG A 39 -5.93 -23.11 -21.04
CA ARG A 39 -6.74 -22.33 -20.10
C ARG A 39 -8.24 -22.47 -20.36
N ASP A 40 -8.67 -22.63 -21.60
CA ASP A 40 -10.08 -22.86 -21.92
C ASP A 40 -10.52 -24.30 -21.62
N LEU A 41 -9.64 -25.27 -21.82
CA LEU A 41 -9.84 -26.65 -21.39
C LEU A 41 -9.99 -26.76 -19.87
N GLU A 42 -9.20 -26.01 -19.11
CA GLU A 42 -9.35 -25.95 -17.65
C GLU A 42 -10.74 -25.49 -17.22
N LYS A 43 -11.32 -24.48 -17.88
CA LYS A 43 -12.67 -23.98 -17.56
C LYS A 43 -13.75 -25.03 -17.86
N LYS A 44 -13.58 -25.77 -18.96
CA LYS A 44 -14.55 -26.80 -19.40
C LYS A 44 -14.44 -28.09 -18.57
N MET A 45 -13.23 -28.45 -18.15
CA MET A 45 -12.93 -29.75 -17.52
C MET A 45 -12.69 -29.66 -16.02
N GLU A 46 -12.96 -28.51 -15.40
CA GLU A 46 -12.79 -28.29 -13.95
C GLU A 46 -13.46 -29.38 -13.10
N TYR A 47 -14.65 -29.83 -13.52
CA TYR A 47 -15.42 -30.85 -12.81
C TYR A 47 -15.23 -32.28 -13.34
N SER A 48 -14.89 -32.44 -14.63
CA SER A 48 -14.76 -33.77 -15.25
C SER A 48 -13.37 -34.36 -15.10
N LEU A 49 -12.31 -33.55 -15.19
CA LEU A 49 -10.91 -34.01 -15.09
C LEU A 49 -10.07 -33.07 -14.19
N PRO A 50 -10.39 -32.99 -12.89
CA PRO A 50 -9.75 -32.06 -11.96
C PRO A 50 -8.25 -32.34 -11.73
N TRP A 51 -7.78 -33.56 -12.00
CA TRP A 51 -6.36 -33.91 -11.90
C TRP A 51 -5.53 -33.28 -13.03
N LEU A 52 -6.09 -33.21 -14.25
CA LEU A 52 -5.43 -32.63 -15.40
C LEU A 52 -5.32 -31.10 -15.26
N CYS A 53 -6.39 -30.46 -14.80
CA CYS A 53 -6.39 -29.03 -14.48
C CYS A 53 -5.39 -28.69 -13.37
N ARG A 54 -5.18 -29.59 -12.39
CA ARG A 54 -4.14 -29.41 -11.37
C ARG A 54 -2.74 -29.47 -11.98
N LEU A 55 -2.48 -30.39 -12.90
CA LEU A 55 -1.19 -30.49 -13.60
C LEU A 55 -0.88 -29.20 -14.37
N THR A 56 -1.82 -28.70 -15.19
CA THR A 56 -1.63 -27.50 -16.00
C THR A 56 -1.60 -26.20 -15.18
N ARG A 57 -2.20 -26.17 -13.99
CA ARG A 57 -2.14 -25.06 -13.02
C ARG A 57 -0.90 -25.12 -12.11
N THR A 58 -0.08 -26.16 -12.18
CA THR A 58 1.08 -26.28 -11.28
C THR A 58 2.10 -25.17 -11.56
N ASP A 59 2.44 -24.40 -10.53
CA ASP A 59 3.45 -23.34 -10.60
C ASP A 59 4.86 -23.95 -10.55
N SER A 60 5.31 -24.47 -11.69
CA SER A 60 6.62 -25.12 -11.85
C SER A 60 7.31 -24.63 -13.11
N ALA A 61 8.64 -24.48 -13.05
CA ALA A 61 9.47 -24.13 -14.20
C ALA A 61 9.41 -25.19 -15.32
N LEU A 62 9.08 -26.44 -14.98
CA LEU A 62 8.94 -27.54 -15.92
C LEU A 62 7.54 -27.59 -16.58
N ASN A 63 6.58 -26.79 -16.12
CA ASN A 63 5.24 -26.75 -16.70
C ASN A 63 5.24 -25.82 -17.93
N PRO A 64 5.07 -26.34 -19.16
CA PRO A 64 5.01 -25.49 -20.37
C PRO A 64 3.77 -24.58 -20.37
N PHE A 65 2.77 -24.93 -19.58
CA PHE A 65 1.54 -24.15 -19.41
C PHE A 65 1.53 -23.37 -18.11
N ARG A 66 2.66 -23.19 -17.42
CA ARG A 66 2.74 -22.50 -16.11
C ARG A 66 1.82 -21.26 -16.08
N PRO A 67 0.90 -21.14 -15.11
CA PRO A 67 0.00 -20.00 -15.05
C PRO A 67 0.80 -18.71 -14.91
N LEU A 68 0.35 -17.66 -15.61
CA LEU A 68 0.93 -16.33 -15.44
C LEU A 68 0.80 -15.89 -13.98
N PRO A 69 1.81 -15.20 -13.43
CA PRO A 69 1.75 -14.73 -12.06
C PRO A 69 0.51 -13.83 -11.87
N PRO A 70 -0.17 -13.88 -10.71
CA PRO A 70 -1.39 -13.11 -10.45
C PRO A 70 -1.10 -11.62 -10.21
N VAL A 71 -0.02 -11.11 -10.79
CA VAL A 71 0.34 -9.70 -10.82
C VAL A 71 -0.37 -9.11 -12.04
N GLY A 72 -1.28 -8.16 -11.80
CA GLY A 72 -1.91 -7.43 -12.90
C GLY A 72 -0.89 -6.55 -13.64
N GLY A 73 -1.37 -5.84 -14.65
CA GLY A 73 -0.53 -4.96 -15.49
C GLY A 73 -0.31 -5.53 -16.89
N SER A 74 0.44 -4.81 -17.70
CA SER A 74 0.78 -5.25 -19.05
C SER A 74 2.28 -5.57 -19.12
N PRO A 75 2.65 -6.79 -19.56
CA PRO A 75 4.06 -7.20 -19.69
C PRO A 75 4.81 -6.33 -20.71
N ILE A 76 4.09 -5.69 -21.63
CA ILE A 76 4.68 -4.79 -22.65
C ILE A 76 5.43 -3.65 -21.97
N TYR A 77 4.94 -3.12 -20.84
CA TYR A 77 5.62 -2.03 -20.14
C TYR A 77 7.00 -2.41 -19.60
N HIS A 78 7.22 -3.69 -19.29
CA HIS A 78 8.54 -4.22 -18.95
C HIS A 78 9.35 -4.60 -20.19
N GLY A 79 8.69 -4.93 -21.30
CA GLY A 79 9.34 -5.32 -22.56
C GLY A 79 9.89 -4.16 -23.40
N VAL A 80 9.50 -2.90 -23.13
CA VAL A 80 9.97 -1.75 -23.92
C VAL A 80 11.41 -1.32 -23.59
N GLU A 81 11.97 -1.77 -22.46
CA GLU A 81 13.38 -1.58 -22.13
C GLU A 81 13.86 -2.78 -21.31
N LEU A 82 14.91 -3.44 -21.76
CA LEU A 82 15.47 -4.62 -21.11
C LEU A 82 16.48 -4.23 -20.04
N ASP A 83 17.13 -3.07 -20.21
CA ASP A 83 18.16 -2.58 -19.30
C ASP A 83 17.52 -1.79 -18.13
N GLU A 84 16.81 -2.51 -17.25
CA GLU A 84 16.23 -1.92 -16.05
C GLU A 84 17.31 -1.58 -15.01
N THR A 85 17.26 -0.35 -14.50
CA THR A 85 18.12 0.17 -13.44
C THR A 85 17.37 0.30 -12.11
N THR A 86 18.11 0.54 -11.03
CA THR A 86 17.50 0.82 -9.72
C THR A 86 16.91 2.23 -9.73
N VAL A 87 15.58 2.33 -9.62
CA VAL A 87 14.89 3.61 -9.50
C VAL A 87 14.83 4.02 -8.04
N THR A 88 15.25 5.26 -7.78
CA THR A 88 15.21 5.84 -6.44
C THR A 88 14.51 7.19 -6.45
N TYR A 89 13.87 7.50 -5.33
CA TYR A 89 13.27 8.78 -5.00
C TYR A 89 14.19 9.54 -4.05
N ASP A 90 14.39 10.84 -4.29
CA ASP A 90 15.22 11.67 -3.41
C ASP A 90 14.52 11.85 -2.05
N LEU A 91 15.29 11.72 -0.97
CA LEU A 91 14.80 11.97 0.38
C LEU A 91 14.48 13.46 0.60
N GLY A 92 15.25 14.36 -0.01
CA GLY A 92 15.04 15.81 0.13
C GLY A 92 13.71 16.28 -0.43
N GLU A 93 13.22 15.64 -1.50
CA GLU A 93 11.94 15.99 -2.13
C GLU A 93 10.72 15.54 -1.33
N ARG A 94 10.90 14.63 -0.36
CA ARG A 94 9.78 14.00 0.37
C ARG A 94 9.00 14.97 1.25
N VAL A 95 9.60 16.11 1.59
CA VAL A 95 8.92 17.22 2.28
C VAL A 95 7.77 17.81 1.45
N GLY A 96 7.78 17.63 0.12
CA GLY A 96 6.72 18.05 -0.79
C GLY A 96 5.47 17.17 -0.76
N HIS A 97 5.47 16.10 0.06
CA HIS A 97 4.43 15.07 0.13
C HIS A 97 4.26 14.28 -1.19
N THR A 98 3.62 13.12 -1.11
CA THR A 98 3.41 12.26 -2.28
C THR A 98 1.99 11.71 -2.27
N LEU A 99 1.28 11.88 -3.38
CA LEU A 99 -0.04 11.31 -3.60
C LEU A 99 0.09 10.12 -4.56
N VAL A 100 -0.26 8.92 -4.08
CA VAL A 100 -0.29 7.70 -4.89
C VAL A 100 -1.73 7.38 -5.27
N ILE A 101 -2.06 7.55 -6.55
CA ILE A 101 -3.40 7.28 -7.09
C ILE A 101 -3.40 5.93 -7.82
N GLY A 102 -4.49 5.19 -7.69
CA GLY A 102 -4.71 3.96 -8.45
C GLY A 102 -5.95 3.23 -7.99
N THR A 103 -6.43 2.27 -8.78
CA THR A 103 -7.57 1.40 -8.41
C THR A 103 -7.15 0.26 -7.48
N THR A 104 -8.07 -0.58 -7.04
CA THR A 104 -7.72 -1.76 -6.22
C THR A 104 -6.85 -2.74 -7.02
N ARG A 105 -5.94 -3.44 -6.34
CA ARG A 105 -5.00 -4.44 -6.93
C ARG A 105 -3.94 -3.93 -7.92
N VAL A 106 -3.76 -2.62 -8.08
CA VAL A 106 -2.69 -2.05 -8.93
C VAL A 106 -1.33 -1.88 -8.24
N GLY A 107 -1.17 -2.39 -7.02
CA GLY A 107 0.12 -2.34 -6.30
C GLY A 107 0.28 -1.21 -5.27
N LYS A 108 -0.75 -0.40 -4.99
CA LYS A 108 -0.67 0.67 -3.97
C LYS A 108 -0.19 0.18 -2.61
N THR A 109 -0.75 -0.93 -2.10
CA THR A 109 -0.33 -1.52 -0.82
C THR A 109 1.12 -1.98 -0.86
N ARG A 110 1.57 -2.56 -1.99
CA ARG A 110 2.97 -3.00 -2.15
C ARG A 110 3.94 -1.83 -2.18
N LEU A 111 3.60 -0.72 -2.84
CA LEU A 111 4.39 0.49 -2.78
C LEU A 111 4.45 1.05 -1.35
N ALA A 112 3.32 1.08 -0.64
CA ALA A 112 3.29 1.51 0.76
C ALA A 112 4.18 0.62 1.64
N GLU A 113 4.07 -0.71 1.55
CA GLU A 113 4.93 -1.66 2.27
C GLU A 113 6.42 -1.41 2.01
N LEU A 114 6.80 -1.17 0.76
CA LEU A 114 8.17 -0.93 0.33
C LEU A 114 8.72 0.38 0.91
N LEU A 115 7.91 1.45 0.92
CA LEU A 115 8.28 2.73 1.50
C LEU A 115 8.35 2.66 3.03
N ILE A 116 7.31 2.11 3.67
CA ILE A 116 7.22 1.95 5.14
C ILE A 116 8.37 1.10 5.66
N THR A 117 8.71 -0.01 4.99
CA THR A 117 9.85 -0.86 5.36
C THR A 117 11.16 -0.06 5.39
N GLN A 118 11.39 0.76 4.37
CA GLN A 118 12.60 1.58 4.31
C GLN A 118 12.61 2.68 5.37
N ASP A 119 11.46 3.29 5.63
CA ASP A 119 11.31 4.32 6.66
C ASP A 119 11.54 3.76 8.07
N ILE A 120 11.01 2.56 8.37
CA ILE A 120 11.22 1.88 9.66
C ILE A 120 12.71 1.67 9.94
N ARG A 121 13.46 1.27 8.91
CA ARG A 121 14.90 1.00 8.99
C ARG A 121 15.76 2.25 8.99
N ARG A 122 15.25 3.39 8.51
CA ARG A 122 16.04 4.61 8.34
C ARG A 122 16.48 5.16 9.70
N LYS A 123 17.71 5.66 9.74
CA LYS A 123 18.29 6.40 10.85
C LYS A 123 18.73 7.79 10.36
N ASN A 124 18.55 8.81 11.19
CA ASN A 124 19.07 10.14 10.94
C ASN A 124 20.59 10.20 11.16
N ALA A 125 21.20 11.38 10.95
CA ALA A 125 22.64 11.59 11.14
C ALA A 125 23.12 11.34 12.58
N ALA A 126 22.23 11.44 13.57
CA ALA A 126 22.50 11.13 14.97
C ALA A 126 22.36 9.62 15.29
N GLY A 127 22.03 8.79 14.30
CA GLY A 127 21.84 7.35 14.49
C GLY A 127 20.47 6.96 15.08
N GLU A 128 19.57 7.92 15.24
CA GLU A 128 18.22 7.71 15.77
C GLU A 128 17.27 7.29 14.67
N HIS A 129 16.35 6.40 15.00
CA HIS A 129 15.34 5.95 14.05
C HIS A 129 14.30 7.03 13.74
N GLU A 130 13.90 7.14 12.47
CA GLU A 130 12.79 8.03 12.09
C GLU A 130 11.45 7.54 12.65
N VAL A 131 10.55 8.48 12.93
CA VAL A 131 9.19 8.19 13.36
C VAL A 131 8.34 7.86 12.13
N VAL A 132 7.69 6.69 12.15
CA VAL A 132 6.82 6.24 11.06
C VAL A 132 5.43 6.01 11.63
N ILE A 133 4.44 6.75 11.12
CA ILE A 133 3.04 6.63 11.50
C ILE A 133 2.28 6.13 10.28
N VAL A 134 1.53 5.04 10.45
CA VAL A 134 0.76 4.41 9.38
C VAL A 134 -0.71 4.38 9.79
N PHE A 135 -1.57 4.94 8.95
CA PHE A 135 -3.02 4.81 9.07
C PHE A 135 -3.50 3.81 8.03
N ASP A 136 -3.97 2.65 8.48
CA ASP A 136 -4.54 1.64 7.59
C ASP A 136 -6.03 1.45 7.88
N PRO A 137 -6.92 2.08 7.08
CA PRO A 137 -8.36 1.93 7.26
C PRO A 137 -8.87 0.53 6.87
N LYS A 138 -8.04 -0.30 6.23
CA LYS A 138 -8.45 -1.64 5.76
C LYS A 138 -8.24 -2.74 6.79
N GLY A 139 -7.39 -2.51 7.80
CA GLY A 139 -7.01 -3.55 8.76
C GLY A 139 -6.24 -4.70 8.11
N ASP A 140 -5.31 -4.38 7.20
CA ASP A 140 -4.45 -5.33 6.51
C ASP A 140 -3.46 -5.96 7.50
N ALA A 141 -3.75 -7.22 7.89
CA ALA A 141 -2.93 -7.97 8.81
C ALA A 141 -1.51 -8.25 8.28
N ASP A 142 -1.33 -8.32 6.96
CA ASP A 142 -0.01 -8.56 6.37
C ASP A 142 0.85 -7.31 6.44
N LEU A 143 0.26 -6.13 6.23
CA LEU A 143 0.95 -4.85 6.48
C LEU A 143 1.39 -4.72 7.93
N LEU A 144 0.50 -5.04 8.89
CA LEU A 144 0.84 -5.00 10.31
C LEU A 144 1.98 -5.96 10.66
N ARG A 145 1.89 -7.22 10.22
CA ARG A 145 2.95 -8.23 10.42
C ARG A 145 4.27 -7.78 9.82
N ARG A 146 4.23 -7.19 8.62
CA ARG A 146 5.42 -6.65 7.95
C ARG A 146 6.04 -5.55 8.79
N MET A 147 5.26 -4.57 9.25
CA MET A 147 5.78 -3.48 10.09
C MET A 147 6.41 -3.99 11.38
N TYR A 148 5.78 -4.95 12.07
CA TYR A 148 6.34 -5.56 13.28
C TYR A 148 7.66 -6.30 12.98
N ALA A 149 7.69 -7.14 11.95
CA ALA A 149 8.89 -7.87 11.56
C ALA A 149 10.05 -6.94 11.17
N GLU A 150 9.75 -5.83 10.50
CA GLU A 150 10.75 -4.83 10.11
C GLU A 150 11.24 -4.00 11.30
N ALA A 151 10.36 -3.67 12.26
CA ALA A 151 10.76 -3.03 13.50
C ALA A 151 11.68 -3.93 14.33
N HIS A 152 11.38 -5.23 14.39
CA HIS A 152 12.22 -6.22 15.06
C HIS A 152 13.59 -6.37 14.36
N ARG A 153 13.61 -6.49 13.03
CA ARG A 153 14.87 -6.54 12.24
C ARG A 153 15.72 -5.29 12.39
N ALA A 154 15.09 -4.13 12.58
CA ALA A 154 15.77 -2.87 12.81
C ALA A 154 16.20 -2.67 14.27
N GLY A 155 15.90 -3.59 15.18
CA GLY A 155 16.24 -3.50 16.61
C GLY A 155 15.44 -2.44 17.37
N ARG A 156 14.24 -2.09 16.90
CA ARG A 156 13.36 -1.04 17.48
C ARG A 156 11.98 -1.56 17.85
N GLN A 157 11.85 -2.86 18.12
CA GLN A 157 10.56 -3.49 18.48
C GLN A 157 9.93 -2.87 19.73
N ASP A 158 10.72 -2.40 20.69
CA ASP A 158 10.22 -1.80 21.93
C ASP A 158 9.55 -0.43 21.69
N ASN A 159 9.75 0.14 20.49
CA ASN A 159 9.15 1.38 20.03
C ASN A 159 8.01 1.14 19.01
N PHE A 160 7.51 -0.10 18.92
CA PHE A 160 6.40 -0.46 18.02
C PHE A 160 5.06 -0.41 18.76
N TRP A 161 4.16 0.49 18.31
CA TRP A 161 2.85 0.69 18.89
C TRP A 161 1.76 0.45 17.86
N VAL A 162 0.73 -0.28 18.25
CA VAL A 162 -0.46 -0.55 17.42
C VAL A 162 -1.66 0.09 18.09
N PHE A 163 -2.49 0.83 17.36
CA PHE A 163 -3.78 1.28 17.86
C PHE A 163 -4.88 0.62 17.03
N HIS A 164 -5.70 -0.23 17.65
CA HIS A 164 -6.72 -1.01 16.95
C HIS A 164 -8.00 -1.12 17.78
N LEU A 165 -9.11 -0.60 17.25
CA LEU A 165 -10.39 -0.53 17.98
C LEU A 165 -11.03 -1.91 18.24
N GLY A 166 -10.77 -2.90 17.37
CA GLY A 166 -11.33 -4.24 17.49
C GLY A 166 -10.49 -5.24 18.29
N TRP A 167 -9.26 -4.88 18.68
CA TRP A 167 -8.33 -5.78 19.39
C TRP A 167 -7.67 -5.07 20.57
N PRO A 168 -8.41 -4.89 21.68
CA PRO A 168 -7.92 -4.12 22.82
C PRO A 168 -6.68 -4.72 23.48
N ASP A 169 -6.51 -6.04 23.43
CA ASP A 169 -5.40 -6.74 24.08
C ASP A 169 -4.02 -6.38 23.51
N ILE A 170 -3.96 -6.03 22.23
CA ILE A 170 -2.73 -5.63 21.53
C ILE A 170 -2.68 -4.13 21.23
N SER A 171 -3.77 -3.40 21.51
CA SER A 171 -3.87 -1.98 21.21
C SER A 171 -3.24 -1.14 22.31
N ALA A 172 -2.44 -0.17 21.91
CA ALA A 172 -2.01 0.94 22.72
C ALA A 172 -3.24 1.68 23.27
N ARG A 173 -3.13 2.13 24.51
CA ARG A 173 -4.16 2.95 25.15
C ARG A 173 -4.02 4.39 24.66
N TYR A 174 -5.14 4.97 24.25
CA TYR A 174 -5.19 6.36 23.80
C TYR A 174 -6.23 7.11 24.60
N ASN A 175 -5.84 8.28 25.15
CA ASN A 175 -6.75 9.19 25.82
C ASN A 175 -6.65 10.58 25.18
N ALA A 176 -7.59 10.88 24.29
CA ALA A 176 -7.66 12.13 23.56
C ALA A 176 -8.01 13.35 24.44
N VAL A 177 -8.49 13.16 25.66
CA VAL A 177 -8.91 14.27 26.54
C VAL A 177 -8.02 14.40 27.78
N GLY A 178 -7.30 13.34 28.15
CA GLY A 178 -6.38 13.34 29.30
C GLY A 178 -5.00 13.89 29.00
N ARG A 179 -4.57 13.99 27.73
CA ARG A 179 -3.30 14.62 27.33
C ARG A 179 -3.56 15.90 26.54
N PHE A 180 -3.41 17.06 27.18
CA PHE A 180 -3.57 18.37 26.57
C PHE A 180 -2.47 19.32 27.06
N SER A 181 -2.00 20.20 26.18
CA SER A 181 -1.09 21.28 26.57
C SER A 181 -1.85 22.53 26.98
N ARG A 182 -3.04 22.74 26.40
CA ARG A 182 -3.98 23.82 26.75
C ARG A 182 -5.32 23.24 27.16
N ILE A 183 -5.90 23.77 28.24
CA ILE A 183 -7.21 23.33 28.77
C ILE A 183 -8.30 23.39 27.68
N SER A 184 -8.23 24.38 26.79
CA SER A 184 -9.16 24.54 25.68
C SER A 184 -9.12 23.38 24.67
N GLU A 185 -8.05 22.58 24.61
CA GLU A 185 -7.96 21.44 23.70
C GLU A 185 -8.98 20.35 24.05
N VAL A 186 -9.28 20.16 25.33
CA VAL A 186 -10.31 19.19 25.77
C VAL A 186 -11.66 19.58 25.19
N ALA A 187 -12.06 20.84 25.36
CA ALA A 187 -13.28 21.37 24.80
C ALA A 187 -13.30 21.31 23.27
N SER A 188 -12.20 21.67 22.60
CA SER A 188 -12.11 21.66 21.13
C SER A 188 -12.19 20.24 20.55
N ARG A 189 -11.59 19.24 21.20
CA ARG A 189 -11.64 17.85 20.75
C ARG A 189 -13.02 17.24 20.92
N VAL A 190 -13.71 17.56 22.02
CA VAL A 190 -15.09 17.10 22.28
C VAL A 190 -16.07 17.79 21.33
N ALA A 191 -16.01 19.12 21.21
CA ALA A 191 -16.95 19.87 20.38
C ALA A 191 -16.65 19.77 18.88
N GLY A 192 -15.42 19.44 18.47
CA GLY A 192 -15.02 19.28 17.07
C GLY A 192 -15.73 18.13 16.35
N GLN A 193 -16.33 17.20 17.10
CA GLN A 193 -17.19 16.14 16.55
C GLN A 193 -18.59 16.65 16.15
N LEU A 194 -18.97 17.86 16.58
CA LEU A 194 -20.29 18.44 16.31
C LEU A 194 -20.25 19.25 15.01
N SER A 195 -21.35 19.22 14.27
CA SER A 195 -21.50 19.97 13.01
C SER A 195 -21.32 21.47 13.25
N GLY A 196 -20.51 22.11 12.40
CA GLY A 196 -20.19 23.54 12.49
C GLY A 196 -21.20 24.45 11.78
N GLU A 197 -22.26 23.91 11.21
CA GLU A 197 -23.16 24.63 10.30
C GLU A 197 -24.59 24.77 10.86
N GLY A 198 -25.23 25.90 10.50
CA GLY A 198 -26.62 26.19 10.84
C GLY A 198 -26.90 26.26 12.36
N ASN A 199 -28.10 25.85 12.76
CA ASN A 199 -28.52 25.84 14.18
C ASN A 199 -27.63 24.97 15.09
N SER A 200 -26.86 24.05 14.51
CA SER A 200 -25.95 23.17 15.27
C SER A 200 -24.69 23.91 15.74
N ALA A 201 -24.34 25.04 15.12
CA ALA A 201 -23.18 25.84 15.51
C ALA A 201 -23.34 26.45 16.92
N ALA A 202 -24.52 26.95 17.25
CA ALA A 202 -24.81 27.48 18.58
C ALA A 202 -24.74 26.38 19.66
N PHE A 203 -25.21 25.18 19.35
CA PHE A 203 -25.08 24.01 20.24
C PHE A 203 -23.63 23.58 20.42
N ARG A 204 -22.83 23.59 19.35
CA ARG A 204 -21.38 23.31 19.40
C ARG A 204 -20.64 24.31 20.28
N GLU A 205 -20.91 25.61 20.13
CA GLU A 205 -20.31 26.67 20.96
C GLU A 205 -20.71 26.55 22.43
N PHE A 206 -21.98 26.22 22.71
CA PHE A 206 -22.45 25.94 24.06
C PHE A 206 -21.72 24.74 24.68
N ALA A 207 -21.66 23.61 23.97
CA ALA A 207 -20.97 22.42 24.42
C ALA A 207 -19.47 22.68 24.65
N TRP A 208 -18.82 23.42 23.75
CA TRP A 208 -17.42 23.83 23.92
C TRP A 208 -17.23 24.67 25.18
N ARG A 209 -18.06 25.70 25.40
CA ARG A 209 -17.98 26.55 26.59
C ARG A 209 -18.17 25.75 27.87
N PHE A 210 -19.18 24.89 27.92
CA PHE A 210 -19.48 24.07 29.08
C PHE A 210 -18.31 23.14 29.45
N VAL A 211 -17.78 22.40 28.47
CA VAL A 211 -16.62 21.52 28.68
C VAL A 211 -15.38 22.31 29.10
N ASN A 212 -15.14 23.48 28.50
CA ASN A 212 -14.00 24.33 28.87
C ASN A 212 -14.11 24.88 30.30
N ILE A 213 -15.32 25.15 30.81
CA ILE A 213 -15.53 25.57 32.21
C ILE A 213 -15.25 24.39 33.15
N ILE A 214 -15.80 23.21 32.88
CA ILE A 214 -15.58 22.01 33.72
C ILE A 214 -14.10 21.62 33.75
N THR A 215 -13.40 21.69 32.62
CA THR A 215 -11.98 21.31 32.55
C THR A 215 -11.06 22.29 33.31
N ARG A 216 -11.56 23.46 33.72
CA ARG A 216 -10.83 24.44 34.54
C ARG A 216 -11.09 24.29 36.04
N ALA A 217 -12.14 23.56 36.42
CA ALA A 217 -12.52 23.30 37.80
C ALA A 217 -11.74 22.09 38.34
#